data_AF-A0AAN6Z202-F1
#
_entry.id   AF-A0AAN6Z202-F1
#
_cell.length_a   1.000
_cell.length_b   1.000
_cell.length_c   1.000
_cell.angle_alpha   90.00
_cell.angle_beta   90.00
_cell.angle_gamma   90.00
#
_symmetry.space_group_name_H-M   'P 1'
#
loop_
_entity.id
_entity.type
_entity.pdbx_description
1 polymer ?
#
loop_
_entity_poly.entity_id
_entity_poly.type
_entity_poly.pdbx_seq_one_letter_code
_entity_poly.pdbx_strand_id
1 'polypeptide(L)' 'MTSQPGVLNWAIFLSFSYGVGWVLRAPHPAGGTCSFLSADYTSRILASEVATLKHVKKHTPIPVPGVFAYR' A
#
# COMPACT_ATOMS: atom_id res chain seq x y z
N MET A 1 -5.14 13.69 8.78
CA MET A 1 -4.50 12.36 8.60
C MET A 1 -5.43 11.33 9.22
N THR A 2 -5.91 10.37 8.43
CA THR A 2 -6.80 9.29 8.90
C THR A 2 -6.17 7.95 8.55
N SER A 3 -6.30 6.96 9.44
CA SER A 3 -5.79 5.60 9.22
C SER A 3 -6.94 4.61 9.12
N GLN A 4 -6.88 3.72 8.14
CA GLN A 4 -7.79 2.58 8.01
C GLN A 4 -7.00 1.28 8.15
N PRO A 5 -7.37 0.41 9.10
CA PRO A 5 -6.71 -0.88 9.24
C PRO A 5 -7.18 -1.84 8.14
N GLY A 6 -6.23 -2.45 7.44
CA GLY A 6 -6.46 -3.64 6.63
C GLY A 6 -5.94 -4.89 7.34
N VAL A 7 -6.15 -6.06 6.72
CA VAL A 7 -5.68 -7.33 7.26
C VAL A 7 -4.15 -7.39 7.38
N LEU A 8 -3.44 -7.01 6.32
CA LEU A 8 -1.97 -7.07 6.22
C LEU A 8 -1.29 -5.71 6.43
N ASN A 9 -1.96 -4.63 6.03
CA ASN A 9 -1.38 -3.29 5.93
C ASN A 9 -2.31 -2.24 6.56
N TRP A 10 -1.73 -1.18 7.12
CA TRP A 10 -2.42 0.09 7.37
C TRP A 10 -2.47 0.91 6.09
N ALA A 11 -3.59 1.59 5.85
CA ALA A 11 -3.70 2.65 4.86
C ALA A 11 -3.83 3.99 5.59
N ILE A 12 -2.85 4.86 5.40
CA ILE A 12 -2.80 6.19 6.01
C ILE A 12 -3.02 7.22 4.91
N PHE A 13 -4.10 7.99 5.03
CA PHE A 13 -4.46 9.03 4.10
C PHE A 13 -3.88 10.37 4.56
N LEU A 14 -3.07 10.96 3.67
CA LEU A 14 -2.47 12.27 3.83
C LEU A 14 -3.10 13.22 2.81
N SER A 15 -3.50 14.40 3.27
CA SER A 15 -4.06 15.45 2.43
C SER A 15 -3.16 16.67 2.56
N PHE A 16 -2.68 17.18 1.43
CA PHE A 16 -1.86 18.38 1.38
C PHE A 16 -2.72 19.59 1.03
N SER A 17 -2.33 20.78 1.50
CA SER A 17 -3.04 22.04 1.27
C SER A 17 -3.23 22.39 -0.22
N TYR A 18 -2.36 21.87 -1.08
CA TYR A 18 -2.42 22.03 -2.54
C TYR A 18 -3.41 21.07 -3.24
N GLY A 19 -4.30 20.40 -2.49
CA GLY A 19 -5.34 19.51 -3.03
C GLY A 19 -4.86 18.12 -3.46
N VAL A 20 -3.57 17.80 -3.27
CA VAL A 20 -3.03 16.48 -3.56
C VAL A 20 -3.25 15.56 -2.36
N GLY A 21 -3.79 14.36 -2.62
CA GLY A 21 -3.94 13.28 -1.64
C GLY A 21 -2.89 12.20 -1.84
N TRP A 22 -2.28 11.73 -0.76
CA TRP A 22 -1.35 10.59 -0.76
C TRP A 22 -1.91 9.49 0.13
N VAL A 23 -1.60 8.24 -0.24
CA VAL A 23 -1.90 7.07 0.59
C VAL A 23 -0.58 6.37 0.88
N LEU A 24 -0.23 6.32 2.15
CA LEU A 24 0.86 5.49 2.64
C LEU A 24 0.28 4.14 3.03
N ARG A 25 0.79 3.06 2.42
CA ARG A 25 0.51 1.70 2.88
C ARG A 25 1.73 1.17 3.63
N ALA A 26 1.52 0.74 4.86
CA ALA A 26 2.57 0.20 5.71
C ALA A 26 2.15 -1.17 6.24
N PRO A 27 2.98 -2.21 6.15
CA PRO A 27 2.72 -3.48 6.80
C PRO A 27 2.51 -3.30 8.30
N HIS A 28 1.70 -4.16 8.89
CA HIS A 28 1.59 -4.18 10.34
C HIS A 28 2.97 -4.51 10.95
N PRO A 29 3.44 -3.77 11.97
CA PRO A 29 4.70 -4.09 12.62
C PRO A 29 4.69 -5.52 13.19
N ALA A 30 5.86 -6.17 13.19
CA ALA A 30 6.05 -7.49 13.77
C ALA A 30 5.59 -7.46 15.24
N GLY A 31 4.44 -8.07 15.53
CA GLY A 31 3.78 -8.00 16.84
C GLY A 31 2.27 -7.73 16.81
N GLY A 32 1.68 -7.36 15.67
CA GLY A 32 0.22 -7.27 15.53
C GLY A 32 -0.44 -8.43 14.79
N THR A 33 -1.63 -8.21 14.22
CA THR A 33 -2.52 -9.27 13.65
C THR A 33 -1.89 -10.11 12.53
N CYS A 34 -0.76 -9.69 11.95
CA CYS A 34 0.02 -10.43 10.96
C CYS A 34 1.45 -10.75 11.42
N SER A 35 1.65 -11.01 12.72
CA SER A 35 2.96 -11.41 13.28
C SER A 35 3.54 -12.72 12.73
N PHE A 36 2.78 -13.46 11.92
CA PHE A 36 3.20 -14.71 11.30
C PHE A 36 3.99 -14.53 9.99
N LEU A 37 4.06 -13.33 9.42
CA LEU A 37 4.78 -13.08 8.17
C LEU A 37 6.21 -12.59 8.42
N SER A 38 7.18 -13.22 7.77
CA SER A 38 8.56 -12.72 7.77
C SER A 38 8.67 -11.39 7.03
N ALA A 39 9.70 -10.61 7.35
CA ALA A 39 9.98 -9.35 6.65
C ALA A 39 10.19 -9.57 5.14
N ASP A 40 10.85 -10.65 4.74
CA ASP A 40 11.04 -11.02 3.33
C ASP A 40 9.70 -11.28 2.62
N TYR A 41 8.84 -12.08 3.23
CA TYR A 41 7.53 -12.40 2.65
C TYR A 41 6.64 -11.15 2.55
N THR A 42 6.69 -10.28 3.56
CA THR A 42 6.02 -8.98 3.56
C THR A 42 6.49 -8.10 2.40
N SER A 43 7.80 -8.00 2.18
CA SER A 43 8.38 -7.25 1.05
C SER A 43 7.92 -7.83 -0.31
N ARG A 44 7.87 -9.16 -0.45
CA ARG A 44 7.38 -9.83 -1.66
C ARG A 44 5.90 -9.55 -1.93
N ILE A 45 5.06 -9.55 -0.89
CA ILE A 45 3.65 -9.16 -1.03
C ILE A 45 3.55 -7.72 -1.53
N LEU A 46 4.28 -6.79 -0.92
CA LEU A 46 4.28 -5.38 -1.31
C LEU A 46 4.71 -5.21 -2.77
N ALA A 47 5.77 -5.91 -3.19
CA ALA A 47 6.23 -5.91 -4.58
C ALA A 47 5.17 -6.46 -5.54
N SER A 48 4.45 -7.52 -5.16
CA SER A 48 3.35 -8.09 -5.94
C SER A 48 2.17 -7.13 -6.08
N GLU A 49 1.78 -6.44 -5.01
CA GLU A 49 0.73 -5.41 -5.05
C GLU A 49 1.09 -4.29 -6.02
N VAL A 50 2.33 -3.78 -5.94
CA VAL A 50 2.81 -2.72 -6.83
C VAL A 50 2.86 -3.18 -8.29
N ALA A 51 3.36 -4.39 -8.54
CA ALA A 51 3.37 -4.97 -9.88
C ALA A 51 1.95 -5.09 -10.46
N THR A 52 0.99 -5.53 -9.63
CA THR A 52 -0.42 -5.66 -10.01
C THR A 52 -1.03 -4.29 -10.32
N LEU A 53 -0.82 -3.27 -9.48
CA LEU A 53 -1.31 -1.92 -9.72
C LEU A 53 -0.77 -1.35 -11.04
N LYS A 54 0.54 -1.51 -11.29
CA LYS A 54 1.17 -1.09 -12.55
C LYS A 54 0.60 -1.84 -13.75
N HIS A 55 0.34 -3.13 -13.62
CA HIS A 55 -0.25 -3.96 -14.67
C HIS A 55 -1.69 -3.52 -14.97
N VAL A 56 -2.55 -3.41 -13.96
CA VAL A 56 -3.95 -2.97 -14.14
C VAL A 56 -4.02 -1.59 -14.77
N LYS A 57 -3.19 -0.65 -14.31
CA LYS A 57 -3.11 0.71 -14.89
C LYS A 57 -2.72 0.71 -16.36
N LYS A 58 -1.82 -0.19 -16.77
CA LYS A 58 -1.33 -0.27 -18.15
C LYS A 58 -2.32 -0.96 -19.09
N HIS A 59 -3.05 -1.95 -18.59
CA HIS A 59 -3.81 -2.89 -19.43
C HIS A 59 -5.32 -2.72 -19.36
N THR A 60 -5.83 -1.88 -18.46
CA THR A 60 -7.28 -1.67 -18.29
C THR A 60 -7.60 -0.18 -18.14
N PRO A 61 -8.83 0.24 -18.47
CA PRO A 61 -9.29 1.60 -18.21
C PRO A 61 -9.67 1.83 -16.73
N ILE A 62 -9.50 0.82 -15.86
CA ILE A 62 -9.92 0.90 -14.46
C ILE A 62 -9.01 1.92 -13.75
N PRO A 63 -9.59 2.95 -13.09
CA PRO A 63 -8.80 3.91 -12.36
C PRO A 63 -8.18 3.25 -11.14
N VAL A 64 -6.85 3.23 -11.08
CA VAL A 64 -6.08 2.75 -9.93
C VAL A 64 -5.08 3.80 -9.44
N PRO A 65 -4.72 3.81 -8.14
CA PRO A 65 -3.74 4.75 -7.61
C PRO A 65 -2.38 4.65 -8.31
N GLY A 66 -1.72 5.79 -8.48
CA GLY A 66 -0.32 5.83 -8.91
C GLY A 66 0.61 5.42 -7.77
N VAL A 67 1.57 4.53 -8.04
CA VAL A 67 2.62 4.18 -7.08
C VAL A 67 3.80 5.13 -7.27
N PHE A 68 4.08 5.96 -6.27
CA PHE A 68 5.20 6.90 -6.29
C PHE A 68 6.51 6.24 -5.81
N ALA A 69 6.45 5.50 -4.70
CA ALA A 69 7.59 4.77 -4.13
C ALA A 69 7.09 3.55 -3.33
N TYR A 70 7.95 2.52 -3.21
CA TYR A 70 7.74 1.36 -2.34
C TYR A 70 9.10 0.73 -1.98
N ARG A 71 9.19 0.04 -0.84
CA ARG A 71 10.37 -0.70 -0.38
C ARG A 71 9.96 -1.90 0.46
#